data_AF-A0A2T5MDF0-F1
#
_entry.id   AF-A0A2T5MDF0-F1
#
_cell.length_a   1.000
_cell.length_b   1.000
_cell.length_c   1.000
_cell.angle_alpha   90.00
_cell.angle_beta   90.00
_cell.angle_gamma   90.00
#
_symmetry.space_group_name_H-M   'P 1'
#
loop_
_entity.id
_entity.type
_entity.pdbx_description
1 polymer ?
#
loop_
_entity_poly.entity_id
_entity_poly.type
_entity_poly.pdbx_seq_one_letter_code
_entity_poly.pdbx_strand_id
1 'polypeptide(L)'
;MSKLKATFKGGAVVVLAMTVGFLVFFALERVRATKQVPSPATQTLLGIPGTYDTEPRMENERTAVTAALGKDDYAAVEQLLNNSIADYKQGRLSDVGLRNLFSVFAVDTPELQTKLDAWVLQNRQSYAATLARGIYFRTVGESRRGSDFIQDTPQENIDQMVDYLGKAFFDLQASLAMDDKPIVSYLYLVSVGKHVKGREFLTRTYDAALRIDPKNFIVRRAYLQSLRPRWGGSIKAMGDVVQGARAANLPPSQISELEGLIEIDLGSQAARRELHAQAIPHFANAARVFPNSDGDFWYQYAYSQEPIAGCPQRIPTLRRLVSLPVSELENVPDDGLGWAHAQLAWCHGKAHQKDGYLTELKLAAETGNAWAQWTYGEELFHGALMPVDKEAAKGWFTKSAAQGDENAIKALAGEHNHSSQSK
;
A
#
# COMPACT_ATOMS: atom_id res chain seq x y z
N MET A 1 -18.64 78.30 2.80
CA MET A 1 -17.38 78.23 3.58
C MET A 1 -16.96 76.77 3.62
N SER A 2 -16.16 76.29 2.65
CA SER A 2 -14.68 76.18 2.71
C SER A 2 -14.20 75.20 3.81
N LYS A 3 -13.42 74.15 3.58
CA LYS A 3 -12.55 73.75 2.46
C LYS A 3 -12.23 72.24 2.56
N LEU A 4 -12.12 71.60 1.39
CA LEU A 4 -11.35 70.38 1.11
C LEU A 4 -9.92 70.43 1.69
N LYS A 5 -9.37 69.25 2.03
CA LYS A 5 -8.09 68.78 1.48
C LYS A 5 -8.06 67.24 1.44
N ALA A 6 -8.06 66.72 0.22
CA ALA A 6 -7.66 65.36 -0.11
C ALA A 6 -6.15 65.32 -0.43
N THR A 7 -5.50 64.19 -0.17
CA THR A 7 -4.38 63.70 -1.00
C THR A 7 -4.40 62.18 -1.03
N PHE A 8 -4.39 61.66 -2.26
CA PHE A 8 -4.45 60.27 -2.70
C PHE A 8 -3.05 59.76 -3.06
N LYS A 9 -2.83 58.43 -3.01
CA LYS A 9 -1.86 57.57 -3.74
C LYS A 9 -1.45 56.41 -2.80
N GLY A 10 -1.45 55.13 -3.15
CA GLY A 10 -1.66 54.39 -4.38
C GLY A 10 -1.85 52.90 -4.01
N GLY A 11 -2.29 52.10 -4.96
CA GLY A 11 -2.84 50.77 -4.72
C GLY A 11 -1.85 49.67 -4.29
N ALA A 12 -2.44 48.59 -3.77
CA ALA A 12 -2.01 47.21 -4.02
C ALA A 12 -3.16 46.28 -3.58
N VAL A 13 -3.76 45.60 -4.56
CA VAL A 13 -4.52 44.37 -4.33
C VAL A 13 -3.51 43.30 -3.98
N VAL A 14 -3.62 42.66 -2.81
CA VAL A 14 -2.90 41.42 -2.51
C VAL A 14 -3.83 40.45 -1.78
N VAL A 15 -4.00 39.31 -2.44
CA VAL A 15 -4.63 38.05 -2.02
C VAL A 15 -3.69 37.30 -1.06
N LEU A 16 -4.19 36.81 0.08
CA LEU A 16 -3.75 35.62 0.87
C LEU A 16 -4.47 35.68 2.25
N ALA A 17 -4.82 34.62 2.98
CA ALA A 17 -4.55 33.19 2.88
C ALA A 17 -5.64 32.44 3.67
N MET A 18 -6.18 31.35 3.12
CA MET A 18 -6.85 30.32 3.91
C MET A 18 -5.80 29.29 4.37
N THR A 19 -5.21 29.50 5.53
CA THR A 19 -4.32 28.54 6.19
C THR A 19 -4.59 28.53 7.69
N VAL A 20 -5.75 28.03 8.11
CA VAL A 20 -6.01 27.66 9.51
C VAL A 20 -6.87 26.41 9.51
N GLY A 21 -6.23 25.26 9.69
CA GLY A 21 -6.95 23.98 9.80
C GLY A 21 -6.06 22.75 10.02
N PHE A 22 -4.75 22.83 9.69
CA PHE A 22 -3.89 21.64 9.70
C PHE A 22 -2.68 21.69 10.65
N LEU A 23 -2.45 22.78 11.39
CA LEU A 23 -1.16 23.04 12.05
C LEU A 23 -1.14 23.09 13.59
N VAL A 24 -2.18 22.64 14.31
CA VAL A 24 -2.22 22.81 15.79
C VAL A 24 -1.97 21.53 16.60
N PHE A 25 -1.71 20.36 15.99
CA PHE A 25 -1.56 19.13 16.81
C PHE A 25 -0.15 18.54 16.96
N PHE A 26 0.90 19.05 16.32
CA PHE A 26 2.23 18.45 16.46
C PHE A 26 3.30 19.45 16.89
N ALA A 27 3.25 19.77 18.17
CA ALA A 27 4.40 20.29 18.90
C ALA A 27 4.50 19.52 20.23
N LEU A 28 5.33 18.48 20.25
CA LEU A 28 6.18 18.00 21.36
C LEU A 28 6.54 16.52 21.15
N GLU A 29 7.70 16.29 20.53
CA GLU A 29 8.78 15.41 21.02
C GLU A 29 9.79 15.17 19.89
N ARG A 30 10.99 15.76 20.03
CA ARG A 30 12.18 15.44 19.25
C ARG A 30 13.09 14.59 20.13
N VAL A 31 13.34 13.32 19.79
CA VAL A 31 14.65 12.65 19.99
C VAL A 31 14.74 11.41 19.08
N ARG A 32 15.53 11.52 18.00
CA ARG A 32 16.57 10.61 17.48
C ARG A 32 16.57 10.52 15.95
N ALA A 33 17.77 10.70 15.41
CA ALA A 33 18.06 10.92 14.01
C ALA A 33 18.46 9.63 13.28
N THR A 34 18.13 9.64 11.99
CA THR A 34 18.78 8.98 10.84
C THR A 34 18.79 7.45 10.79
N LYS A 35 17.94 6.92 9.90
CA LYS A 35 18.37 6.30 8.63
C LYS A 35 17.32 6.64 7.56
N GLN A 36 17.79 7.00 6.36
CA GLN A 36 16.98 7.15 5.15
C GLN A 36 16.27 5.83 4.85
N VAL A 37 14.97 5.90 4.59
CA VAL A 37 14.11 4.75 4.32
C VAL A 37 13.21 5.09 3.14
N PRO A 38 13.23 4.37 2.03
CA PRO A 38 12.08 4.32 1.13
C PRO A 38 11.07 3.26 1.64
N SER A 39 9.76 3.56 1.66
CA SER A 39 8.68 2.53 1.73
C SER A 39 7.40 2.94 0.99
N PRO A 40 6.88 2.11 0.07
CA PRO A 40 6.21 2.50 -1.15
C PRO A 40 4.73 2.74 -0.87
N ALA A 41 4.34 4.00 -0.78
CA ALA A 41 2.93 4.36 -1.00
C ALA A 41 2.48 4.09 -2.45
N THR A 42 3.38 3.70 -3.35
CA THR A 42 3.14 3.65 -4.80
C THR A 42 2.65 2.29 -5.33
N GLN A 43 2.45 1.26 -4.50
CA GLN A 43 2.03 -0.07 -5.00
C GLN A 43 0.60 -0.55 -4.66
N THR A 44 -0.31 0.31 -4.18
CA THR A 44 -1.71 -0.14 -3.93
C THR A 44 -2.80 0.74 -4.54
N LEU A 45 -2.53 1.30 -5.72
CA LEU A 45 -3.59 1.54 -6.72
C LEU A 45 -3.30 0.89 -8.09
N LEU A 46 -2.13 0.29 -8.28
CA LEU A 46 -1.62 -0.16 -9.58
C LEU A 46 -1.26 -1.66 -9.69
N GLY A 47 -1.42 -2.46 -8.64
CA GLY A 47 -1.26 -3.91 -8.73
C GLY A 47 -2.36 -4.65 -7.99
N ILE A 48 -3.35 -5.17 -8.72
CA ILE A 48 -4.14 -6.30 -8.23
C ILE A 48 -4.07 -7.35 -9.34
N PRO A 49 -3.22 -8.39 -9.20
CA PRO A 49 -3.40 -9.62 -9.94
C PRO A 49 -4.60 -10.34 -9.34
N GLY A 50 -5.65 -10.54 -10.14
CA GLY A 50 -6.86 -11.20 -9.67
C GLY A 50 -8.10 -10.86 -10.49
N THR A 51 -8.18 -11.47 -11.67
CA THR A 51 -9.39 -11.77 -12.47
C THR A 51 -10.43 -10.66 -12.58
N TYR A 52 -10.42 -9.90 -13.68
CA TYR A 52 -11.57 -9.69 -14.59
C TYR A 52 -11.00 -9.04 -15.87
N ASP A 53 -11.29 -9.67 -17.00
CA ASP A 53 -10.66 -9.58 -18.34
C ASP A 53 -9.28 -10.26 -18.47
N THR A 54 -9.17 -11.11 -19.48
CA THR A 54 -8.00 -11.96 -19.74
C THR A 54 -6.75 -11.10 -19.84
N GLU A 55 -5.83 -11.25 -18.88
CA GLU A 55 -4.52 -10.57 -18.86
C GLU A 55 -3.85 -10.49 -20.25
N PRO A 56 -3.93 -11.52 -21.13
CA PRO A 56 -3.38 -11.45 -22.49
C PRO A 56 -3.96 -10.35 -23.40
N ARG A 57 -5.28 -10.10 -23.38
CA ARG A 57 -5.88 -9.10 -24.28
C ARG A 57 -5.42 -7.70 -23.90
N MET A 58 -5.54 -7.36 -22.62
CA MET A 58 -5.13 -6.03 -22.13
C MET A 58 -3.63 -5.85 -22.23
N GLU A 59 -2.82 -6.90 -22.02
CA GLU A 59 -1.37 -6.82 -22.23
C GLU A 59 -1.01 -6.50 -23.68
N ASN A 60 -1.67 -7.15 -24.65
CA ASN A 60 -1.47 -6.85 -26.07
C ASN A 60 -1.88 -5.42 -26.42
N GLU A 61 -3.03 -4.95 -25.92
CA GLU A 61 -3.49 -3.58 -26.15
C GLU A 61 -2.55 -2.54 -25.52
N ARG A 62 -2.07 -2.79 -24.29
CA ARG A 62 -1.06 -1.94 -23.64
C ARG A 62 0.22 -1.86 -24.47
N THR A 63 0.72 -3.01 -24.92
CA THR A 63 1.92 -3.07 -25.76
C THR A 63 1.75 -2.28 -27.05
N ALA A 64 0.58 -2.39 -27.68
CA ALA A 64 0.25 -1.65 -28.90
C ALA A 64 0.18 -0.12 -28.64
N VAL A 65 -0.47 0.31 -27.55
CA VAL A 65 -0.55 1.72 -27.16
C VAL A 65 0.85 2.29 -26.88
N THR A 66 1.68 1.59 -26.09
CA THR A 66 3.05 2.01 -25.80
C THR A 66 3.90 2.09 -27.08
N ALA A 67 3.78 1.13 -27.99
CA ALA A 67 4.51 1.13 -29.25
C ALA A 67 4.09 2.29 -30.17
N ALA A 68 2.79 2.58 -30.28
CA ALA A 68 2.28 3.70 -31.07
C ALA A 68 2.73 5.06 -30.48
N LEU A 69 2.65 5.21 -29.16
CA LEU A 69 3.12 6.40 -28.45
C LEU A 69 4.64 6.60 -28.61
N GLY A 70 5.41 5.51 -28.61
CA GLY A 70 6.84 5.53 -28.89
C GLY A 70 7.18 6.13 -30.25
N LYS A 71 6.30 5.96 -31.25
CA LYS A 71 6.43 6.46 -32.63
C LYS A 71 5.76 7.82 -32.86
N ASP A 72 5.23 8.46 -31.81
CA ASP A 72 4.40 9.67 -31.93
C ASP A 72 3.16 9.50 -32.83
N ASP A 73 2.70 8.26 -33.01
CA ASP A 73 1.51 7.93 -33.81
C ASP A 73 0.25 8.09 -32.95
N TYR A 74 -0.08 9.35 -32.68
CA TYR A 74 -1.22 9.71 -31.84
C TYR A 74 -2.56 9.26 -32.45
N ALA A 75 -2.67 9.15 -33.78
CA ALA A 75 -3.87 8.64 -34.42
C ALA A 75 -4.10 7.15 -34.10
N ALA A 76 -3.03 6.33 -34.11
CA ALA A 76 -3.12 4.93 -33.69
C ALA A 76 -3.42 4.79 -32.19
N VAL A 77 -2.82 5.63 -31.34
CA VAL A 77 -3.12 5.65 -29.89
C VAL A 77 -4.60 5.97 -29.64
N GLU A 78 -5.14 7.00 -30.29
CA GLU A 78 -6.56 7.36 -30.22
C GLU A 78 -7.46 6.19 -30.63
N GLN A 79 -7.17 5.57 -31.76
CA GLN A 79 -7.99 4.48 -32.27
C GLN A 79 -8.02 3.31 -31.28
N LEU A 80 -6.87 2.89 -30.76
CA LEU A 80 -6.77 1.79 -29.80
C LEU A 80 -7.56 2.08 -28.51
N LEU A 81 -7.37 3.27 -27.92
CA LEU A 81 -8.05 3.62 -26.67
C LEU A 81 -9.54 3.83 -26.86
N ASN A 82 -9.96 4.50 -27.93
CA ASN A 82 -11.39 4.75 -28.20
C ASN A 82 -12.14 3.45 -28.51
N ASN A 83 -11.49 2.45 -29.12
CA ASN A 83 -12.07 1.11 -29.27
C ASN A 83 -12.34 0.46 -27.89
N SER A 84 -11.38 0.51 -26.97
CA SER A 84 -11.56 -0.08 -25.63
C SER A 84 -12.55 0.70 -24.76
N ILE A 85 -12.61 2.03 -24.90
CA ILE A 85 -13.67 2.87 -24.31
C ILE A 85 -15.05 2.45 -24.85
N ALA A 86 -15.17 2.26 -26.17
CA ALA A 86 -16.42 1.81 -26.79
C ALA A 86 -16.81 0.39 -26.32
N ASP A 87 -15.85 -0.52 -26.19
CA ASP A 87 -16.08 -1.86 -25.64
C ASP A 87 -16.59 -1.82 -24.21
N TYR A 88 -16.04 -0.94 -23.36
CA TYR A 88 -16.52 -0.75 -22.00
C TYR A 88 -17.96 -0.21 -21.98
N LYS A 89 -18.28 0.77 -22.82
CA LYS A 89 -19.66 1.29 -22.94
C LYS A 89 -20.65 0.23 -23.40
N GLN A 90 -20.20 -0.71 -24.23
CA GLN A 90 -21.00 -1.81 -24.77
C GLN A 90 -20.96 -3.07 -23.88
N GLY A 91 -20.31 -3.02 -22.72
CA GLY A 91 -20.22 -4.13 -21.77
C GLY A 91 -19.34 -5.29 -22.23
N ARG A 92 -18.51 -5.11 -23.27
CA ARG A 92 -17.51 -6.08 -23.75
C ARG A 92 -16.18 -6.01 -23.01
N LEU A 93 -15.96 -4.95 -22.24
CA LEU A 93 -14.80 -4.75 -21.39
C LEU A 93 -15.27 -4.33 -20.00
N SER A 94 -14.64 -4.85 -18.96
CA SER A 94 -14.89 -4.42 -17.58
C SER A 94 -14.25 -3.06 -17.30
N ASP A 95 -14.72 -2.38 -16.26
CA ASP A 95 -14.10 -1.16 -15.76
C ASP A 95 -12.67 -1.41 -15.24
N VAL A 96 -12.42 -2.60 -14.66
CA VAL A 96 -11.08 -3.06 -14.26
C VAL A 96 -10.16 -3.18 -15.47
N GLY A 97 -10.60 -3.84 -16.54
CA GLY A 97 -9.88 -3.97 -17.79
C GLY A 97 -9.55 -2.62 -18.42
N LEU A 98 -10.54 -1.72 -18.50
CA LEU A 98 -10.33 -0.38 -19.02
C LEU A 98 -9.31 0.42 -18.18
N ARG A 99 -9.42 0.38 -16.85
CA ARG A 99 -8.43 1.01 -15.95
C ARG A 99 -7.03 0.44 -16.16
N ASN A 100 -6.91 -0.88 -16.34
CA ASN A 100 -5.65 -1.56 -16.57
C ASN A 100 -5.03 -1.23 -17.93
N LEU A 101 -5.81 -0.85 -18.94
CA LEU A 101 -5.27 -0.31 -20.19
C LEU A 101 -4.68 1.09 -19.98
N PHE A 102 -5.43 1.97 -19.31
CA PHE A 102 -4.99 3.34 -19.03
C PHE A 102 -3.82 3.46 -18.04
N SER A 103 -3.45 2.38 -17.34
CA SER A 103 -2.30 2.39 -16.43
C SER A 103 -0.95 2.55 -17.16
N VAL A 104 -0.89 2.40 -18.48
CA VAL A 104 0.33 2.68 -19.28
C VAL A 104 0.79 4.13 -19.16
N PHE A 105 -0.10 5.04 -18.77
CA PHE A 105 0.20 6.45 -18.56
C PHE A 105 0.62 6.77 -17.12
N ALA A 106 0.58 5.79 -16.21
CA ALA A 106 0.98 5.95 -14.83
C ALA A 106 2.50 5.73 -14.67
N VAL A 107 3.30 6.53 -15.39
CA VAL A 107 4.76 6.45 -15.41
C VAL A 107 5.34 7.86 -15.26
N ASP A 108 6.33 8.05 -14.39
CA ASP A 108 6.97 9.34 -14.14
C ASP A 108 8.25 9.47 -14.98
N THR A 109 8.10 9.77 -16.27
CA THR A 109 9.21 10.08 -17.19
C THR A 109 8.98 11.40 -17.94
N PRO A 110 9.99 12.28 -18.03
CA PRO A 110 9.87 13.55 -18.78
C PRO A 110 9.52 13.36 -20.27
N GLU A 111 9.99 12.26 -20.87
CA GLU A 111 9.70 11.91 -22.27
C GLU A 111 8.21 11.66 -22.46
N LEU A 112 7.56 10.96 -21.52
CA LEU A 112 6.13 10.71 -21.57
C LEU A 112 5.35 12.01 -21.45
N GLN A 113 5.76 12.93 -20.57
CA GLN A 113 5.11 14.25 -20.47
C GLN A 113 5.08 14.98 -21.81
N THR A 114 6.24 15.04 -22.47
CA THR A 114 6.40 15.76 -23.74
C THR A 114 5.47 15.18 -24.81
N LYS A 115 5.35 13.85 -24.88
CA LYS A 115 4.45 13.15 -25.79
C LYS A 115 2.97 13.41 -25.47
N LEU A 116 2.59 13.34 -24.19
CA LEU A 116 1.20 13.61 -23.77
C LEU A 116 0.79 15.06 -24.01
N ASP A 117 1.70 16.01 -23.78
CA ASP A 117 1.45 17.43 -24.08
C ASP A 117 1.26 17.68 -25.59
N ALA A 118 2.09 17.04 -26.43
CA ALA A 118 1.92 17.09 -27.89
C ALA A 118 0.60 16.46 -28.33
N TRP A 119 0.23 15.31 -27.76
CA TRP A 119 -1.02 14.62 -28.08
C TRP A 119 -2.26 15.46 -27.75
N VAL A 120 -2.32 16.02 -26.54
CA VAL A 120 -3.44 16.90 -26.13
C VAL A 120 -3.49 18.16 -27.00
N LEU A 121 -2.34 18.72 -27.39
CA LEU A 121 -2.30 19.89 -28.27
C LEU A 121 -2.89 19.60 -29.66
N GLN A 122 -2.62 18.42 -30.21
CA GLN A 122 -3.14 17.97 -31.50
C GLN A 122 -4.63 17.61 -31.42
N ASN A 123 -5.06 16.95 -30.33
CA ASN A 123 -6.42 16.44 -30.16
C ASN A 123 -7.11 17.07 -28.93
N ARG A 124 -7.36 18.38 -28.98
CA ARG A 124 -7.87 19.15 -27.82
C ARG A 124 -9.23 18.72 -27.26
N GLN A 125 -10.00 17.93 -28.02
CA GLN A 125 -11.31 17.41 -27.61
C GLN A 125 -11.26 15.91 -27.30
N SER A 126 -10.07 15.29 -27.33
CA SER A 126 -9.93 13.87 -27.02
C SER A 126 -10.04 13.62 -25.52
N TYR A 127 -11.05 12.85 -25.16
CA TYR A 127 -11.20 12.26 -23.84
C TYR A 127 -9.95 11.46 -23.45
N ALA A 128 -9.51 10.56 -24.32
CA ALA A 128 -8.39 9.65 -24.06
C ALA A 128 -7.08 10.41 -23.80
N ALA A 129 -6.78 11.43 -24.61
CA ALA A 129 -5.57 12.23 -24.47
C ALA A 129 -5.54 13.00 -23.13
N THR A 130 -6.67 13.64 -22.80
CA THR A 130 -6.79 14.47 -21.60
C THR A 130 -6.79 13.61 -20.34
N LEU A 131 -7.47 12.46 -20.36
CA LEU A 131 -7.41 11.48 -19.28
C LEU A 131 -5.98 10.96 -19.07
N ALA A 132 -5.30 10.55 -20.15
CA ALA A 132 -3.94 10.00 -20.08
C ALA A 132 -2.97 10.99 -19.42
N ARG A 133 -3.04 12.27 -19.78
CA ARG A 133 -2.20 13.31 -19.16
C ARG A 133 -2.56 13.58 -17.70
N GLY A 134 -3.84 13.53 -17.36
CA GLY A 134 -4.30 13.57 -15.97
C GLY A 134 -3.73 12.43 -15.11
N ILE A 135 -3.70 11.21 -15.66
CA ILE A 135 -3.11 10.03 -15.00
C ILE A 135 -1.61 10.19 -14.79
N TYR A 136 -0.91 10.69 -15.83
CA TYR A 136 0.53 11.00 -15.75
C TYR A 136 0.81 11.98 -14.62
N PHE A 137 0.16 13.15 -14.61
CA PHE A 137 0.39 14.15 -13.57
C PHE A 137 0.04 13.67 -12.16
N ARG A 138 -1.00 12.83 -12.02
CA ARG A 138 -1.31 12.20 -10.73
C ARG A 138 -0.14 11.34 -10.25
N THR A 139 0.48 10.59 -11.16
CA THR A 139 1.60 9.69 -10.86
C THR A 139 2.85 10.48 -10.50
N VAL A 140 3.17 11.51 -11.27
CA VAL A 140 4.29 12.41 -10.96
C VAL A 140 4.12 13.04 -9.58
N GLY A 141 2.92 13.53 -9.25
CA GLY A 141 2.67 14.11 -7.92
C GLY A 141 2.96 13.13 -6.79
N GLU A 142 2.51 11.88 -6.93
CA GLU A 142 2.78 10.82 -5.96
C GLU A 142 4.28 10.50 -5.83
N SER A 143 5.00 10.42 -6.96
CA SER A 143 6.45 10.21 -6.96
C SER A 143 7.23 11.36 -6.33
N ARG A 144 6.82 12.63 -6.54
CA ARG A 144 7.51 13.80 -5.97
C ARG A 144 7.40 13.87 -4.45
N ARG A 145 6.24 13.50 -3.88
CA ARG A 145 6.09 13.35 -2.42
C ARG A 145 7.10 12.36 -1.87
N GLY A 146 7.34 11.28 -2.62
CA GLY A 146 8.11 10.15 -2.17
C GLY A 146 7.29 9.26 -1.24
N SER A 147 8.01 8.48 -0.47
CA SER A 147 7.47 7.30 0.18
C SER A 147 7.44 7.47 1.72
N ASP A 148 8.18 8.45 2.24
CA ASP A 148 8.21 8.88 3.64
C ASP A 148 6.84 9.22 4.24
N PHE A 149 6.74 9.16 5.57
CA PHE A 149 5.60 9.71 6.29
C PHE A 149 5.52 11.23 6.10
N ILE A 150 4.31 11.79 6.18
CA ILE A 150 4.08 13.22 5.90
C ILE A 150 4.90 14.14 6.81
N GLN A 151 5.15 13.73 8.05
CA GLN A 151 5.95 14.47 9.03
C GLN A 151 7.45 14.49 8.68
N ASP A 152 7.90 13.50 7.90
CA ASP A 152 9.29 13.29 7.50
C ASP A 152 9.52 13.71 6.03
N THR A 153 8.44 14.02 5.31
CA THR A 153 8.50 14.47 3.92
C THR A 153 8.92 15.95 3.85
N PRO A 154 9.97 16.31 3.09
CA PRO A 154 10.35 17.71 2.89
C PRO A 154 9.20 18.54 2.34
N GLN A 155 9.03 19.77 2.84
CA GLN A 155 7.93 20.65 2.39
C GLN A 155 7.97 20.91 0.88
N GLU A 156 9.16 21.05 0.28
CA GLU A 156 9.31 21.22 -1.16
C GLU A 156 8.72 20.03 -1.95
N ASN A 157 8.88 18.80 -1.47
CA ASN A 157 8.31 17.61 -2.09
C ASN A 157 6.77 17.62 -1.99
N ILE A 158 6.23 18.10 -0.87
CA ILE A 158 4.79 18.28 -0.67
C ILE A 158 4.25 19.33 -1.64
N ASP A 159 4.94 20.46 -1.79
CA ASP A 159 4.53 21.55 -2.69
C ASP A 159 4.54 21.07 -4.15
N GLN A 160 5.61 20.37 -4.58
CA GLN A 160 5.68 19.77 -5.91
C GLN A 160 4.57 18.73 -6.14
N MET A 161 4.28 17.87 -5.15
CA MET A 161 3.14 16.96 -5.22
C MET A 161 1.85 17.73 -5.47
N VAL A 162 1.55 18.75 -4.65
CA VAL A 162 0.31 19.54 -4.77
C VAL A 162 0.19 20.19 -6.15
N ASP A 163 1.28 20.73 -6.70
CA ASP A 163 1.30 21.33 -8.04
C ASP A 163 0.92 20.32 -9.13
N TYR A 164 1.54 19.13 -9.12
CA TYR A 164 1.24 18.08 -10.10
C TYR A 164 -0.16 17.49 -9.90
N LEU A 165 -0.61 17.29 -8.66
CA LEU A 165 -1.98 16.88 -8.38
C LEU A 165 -3.00 17.94 -8.81
N GLY A 166 -2.66 19.22 -8.76
CA GLY A 166 -3.46 20.31 -9.31
C GLY A 166 -3.61 20.23 -10.83
N LYS A 167 -2.52 19.98 -11.56
CA LYS A 167 -2.55 19.74 -13.01
C LYS A 167 -3.39 18.51 -13.36
N ALA A 168 -3.19 17.41 -12.63
CA ALA A 168 -3.97 16.19 -12.79
C ALA A 168 -5.46 16.46 -12.59
N PHE A 169 -5.83 17.16 -11.51
CA PHE A 169 -7.21 17.50 -11.21
C PHE A 169 -7.86 18.31 -12.35
N PHE A 170 -7.14 19.28 -12.90
CA PHE A 170 -7.65 20.12 -13.98
C PHE A 170 -7.97 19.31 -15.24
N ASP A 171 -7.02 18.49 -15.70
CA ASP A 171 -7.23 17.63 -16.87
C ASP A 171 -8.35 16.62 -16.63
N LEU A 172 -8.36 15.95 -15.48
CA LEU A 172 -9.37 14.95 -15.14
C LEU A 172 -10.77 15.57 -15.06
N GLN A 173 -10.90 16.77 -14.49
CA GLN A 173 -12.17 17.48 -14.44
C GLN A 173 -12.64 17.91 -15.84
N ALA A 174 -11.74 18.41 -16.69
CA ALA A 174 -12.05 18.76 -18.07
C ALA A 174 -12.52 17.54 -18.89
N SER A 175 -11.88 16.38 -18.67
CA SER A 175 -12.22 15.14 -19.38
C SER A 175 -13.66 14.66 -19.14
N LEU A 176 -14.29 15.03 -18.03
CA LEU A 176 -15.66 14.61 -17.71
C LEU A 176 -16.70 15.08 -18.74
N ALA A 177 -16.44 16.18 -19.46
CA ALA A 177 -17.33 16.71 -20.48
C ALA A 177 -17.06 16.14 -21.89
N MET A 178 -16.01 15.35 -22.05
CA MET A 178 -15.54 14.85 -23.36
C MET A 178 -16.06 13.44 -23.69
N ASP A 179 -16.67 12.77 -22.71
CA ASP A 179 -17.21 11.41 -22.85
C ASP A 179 -18.50 11.28 -22.01
N ASP A 180 -19.47 10.51 -22.48
CA ASP A 180 -20.74 10.27 -21.79
C ASP A 180 -20.64 9.22 -20.66
N LYS A 181 -19.54 8.45 -20.63
CA LYS A 181 -19.24 7.46 -19.58
C LYS A 181 -17.78 7.55 -19.08
N PRO A 182 -17.33 8.71 -18.54
CA PRO A 182 -15.92 9.00 -18.22
C PRO A 182 -15.48 8.39 -16.87
N ILE A 183 -15.75 7.11 -16.68
CA ILE A 183 -15.63 6.43 -15.38
C ILE A 183 -14.18 6.34 -14.88
N VAL A 184 -13.21 6.19 -15.77
CA VAL A 184 -11.79 6.19 -15.38
C VAL A 184 -11.39 7.57 -14.86
N SER A 185 -11.92 8.65 -15.43
CA SER A 185 -11.71 10.01 -14.90
C SER A 185 -12.26 10.16 -13.48
N TYR A 186 -13.45 9.63 -13.20
CA TYR A 186 -14.01 9.62 -11.85
C TYR A 186 -13.13 8.85 -10.85
N LEU A 187 -12.59 7.70 -11.24
CA LEU A 187 -11.62 6.95 -10.42
C LEU A 187 -10.43 7.83 -10.03
N TYR A 188 -9.79 8.47 -11.02
CA TYR A 188 -8.62 9.29 -10.75
C TYR A 188 -8.96 10.60 -10.03
N LEU A 189 -10.17 11.16 -10.22
CA LEU A 189 -10.65 12.29 -9.41
C LEU A 189 -10.83 11.91 -7.94
N VAL A 190 -11.32 10.72 -7.63
CA VAL A 190 -11.34 10.20 -6.25
C VAL A 190 -9.91 10.05 -5.72
N SER A 191 -9.01 9.50 -6.53
CA SER A 191 -7.61 9.31 -6.16
C SER A 191 -6.86 10.62 -5.90
N VAL A 192 -7.09 11.67 -6.69
CA VAL A 192 -6.47 12.99 -6.52
C VAL A 192 -7.18 13.77 -5.42
N GLY A 193 -8.52 13.77 -5.44
CA GLY A 193 -9.36 14.52 -4.51
C GLY A 193 -9.13 14.16 -3.03
N LYS A 194 -8.70 12.93 -2.74
CA LYS A 194 -8.38 12.49 -1.36
C LYS A 194 -7.23 13.30 -0.75
N HIS A 195 -6.35 13.87 -1.57
CA HIS A 195 -5.24 14.70 -1.14
C HIS A 195 -5.59 16.19 -1.13
N VAL A 196 -6.41 16.66 -2.08
CA VAL A 196 -6.55 18.11 -2.36
C VAL A 196 -7.97 18.69 -2.27
N LYS A 197 -9.04 17.89 -2.10
CA LYS A 197 -10.44 18.38 -2.15
C LYS A 197 -11.35 17.98 -0.98
N GLY A 198 -10.93 17.06 -0.12
CA GLY A 198 -11.70 16.67 1.08
C GLY A 198 -12.92 15.77 0.82
N ARG A 199 -13.59 15.33 1.89
CA ARG A 199 -14.59 14.24 1.86
C ARG A 199 -15.86 14.56 1.08
N GLU A 200 -16.33 15.80 1.13
CA GLU A 200 -17.56 16.19 0.44
C GLU A 200 -17.39 16.07 -1.08
N PHE A 201 -16.25 16.54 -1.61
CA PHE A 201 -15.90 16.39 -3.02
C PHE A 201 -15.85 14.91 -3.42
N LEU A 202 -15.19 14.06 -2.62
CA LEU A 202 -15.09 12.63 -2.89
C LEU A 202 -16.47 11.97 -2.98
N THR A 203 -17.37 12.32 -2.06
CA THR A 203 -18.73 11.76 -2.01
C THR A 203 -19.53 12.16 -3.24
N ARG A 204 -19.53 13.45 -3.61
CA ARG A 204 -20.20 13.92 -4.84
C ARG A 204 -19.64 13.28 -6.11
N THR A 205 -18.33 13.08 -6.16
CA THR A 205 -17.63 12.44 -7.28
C THR A 205 -18.02 10.97 -7.40
N TYR A 206 -18.06 10.26 -6.27
CA TYR A 206 -18.54 8.89 -6.17
C TYR A 206 -20.02 8.77 -6.62
N ASP A 207 -20.90 9.61 -6.10
CA ASP A 207 -22.33 9.60 -6.44
C ASP A 207 -22.57 9.95 -7.91
N ALA A 208 -21.77 10.85 -8.49
CA ALA A 208 -21.84 11.17 -9.91
C ALA A 208 -21.44 9.98 -10.79
N ALA A 209 -20.35 9.29 -10.46
CA ALA A 209 -19.91 8.11 -11.19
C ALA A 209 -20.96 7.00 -11.15
N LEU A 210 -21.57 6.74 -9.98
CA LEU A 210 -22.57 5.68 -9.83
C LEU A 210 -23.94 6.00 -10.44
N ARG A 211 -24.25 7.28 -10.67
CA ARG A 211 -25.43 7.64 -11.48
C ARG A 211 -25.24 7.29 -12.95
N ILE A 212 -24.00 7.32 -13.44
CA ILE A 212 -23.64 6.98 -14.82
C ILE A 212 -23.51 5.46 -14.98
N ASP A 213 -22.78 4.80 -14.08
CA ASP A 213 -22.62 3.35 -14.05
C ASP A 213 -22.82 2.82 -12.62
N PRO A 214 -24.04 2.40 -12.26
CA PRO A 214 -24.36 1.88 -10.92
C PRO A 214 -23.56 0.65 -10.51
N LYS A 215 -23.09 -0.12 -11.51
CA LYS A 215 -22.30 -1.35 -11.31
C LYS A 215 -20.80 -1.08 -11.29
N ASN A 216 -20.37 0.18 -11.34
CA ASN A 216 -18.95 0.48 -11.38
C ASN A 216 -18.23 0.04 -10.10
N PHE A 217 -17.23 -0.81 -10.26
CA PHE A 217 -16.46 -1.42 -9.20
C PHE A 217 -15.22 -0.59 -8.86
N ILE A 218 -14.48 -0.09 -9.85
CA ILE A 218 -13.20 0.61 -9.63
C ILE A 218 -13.39 1.89 -8.79
N VAL A 219 -14.46 2.65 -9.03
CA VAL A 219 -14.78 3.87 -8.26
C VAL A 219 -15.26 3.51 -6.85
N ARG A 220 -16.06 2.43 -6.69
CA ARG A 220 -16.45 1.92 -5.36
C ARG A 220 -15.24 1.55 -4.53
N ARG A 221 -14.31 0.80 -5.11
CA ARG A 221 -13.09 0.38 -4.45
C ARG A 221 -12.23 1.57 -4.02
N ALA A 222 -11.99 2.52 -4.92
CA ALA A 222 -11.20 3.72 -4.62
C ALA A 222 -11.86 4.60 -3.55
N TYR A 223 -13.18 4.80 -3.62
CA TYR A 223 -13.90 5.56 -2.61
C TYR A 223 -13.89 4.85 -1.25
N LEU A 224 -14.11 3.53 -1.20
CA LEU A 224 -14.02 2.74 0.03
C LEU A 224 -12.63 2.85 0.68
N GLN A 225 -11.56 2.81 -0.09
CA GLN A 225 -10.20 3.02 0.42
C GLN A 225 -10.00 4.42 1.05
N SER A 226 -10.69 5.45 0.53
CA SER A 226 -10.66 6.79 1.13
C SER A 226 -11.46 6.89 2.44
N LEU A 227 -12.34 5.92 2.72
CA LEU A 227 -13.17 5.84 3.92
C LEU A 227 -12.56 4.98 5.03
N ARG A 228 -11.33 4.49 4.88
CA ARG A 228 -10.65 3.72 5.93
C ARG A 228 -10.50 4.57 7.20
N PRO A 229 -10.65 4.00 8.42
CA PRO A 229 -10.57 4.76 9.67
C PRO A 229 -9.26 5.54 9.85
N ARG A 230 -8.14 5.01 9.35
CA ARG A 230 -6.83 5.68 9.38
C ARG A 230 -6.81 7.01 8.60
N TRP A 231 -7.76 7.23 7.69
CA TRP A 231 -7.95 8.46 6.90
C TRP A 231 -9.15 9.28 7.40
N GLY A 232 -9.52 9.11 8.68
CA GLY A 232 -10.65 9.78 9.32
C GLY A 232 -12.02 9.30 8.86
N GLY A 233 -12.09 8.20 8.11
CA GLY A 233 -13.34 7.56 7.71
C GLY A 233 -13.90 6.64 8.79
N SER A 234 -14.74 5.67 8.41
CA SER A 234 -15.30 4.71 9.38
C SER A 234 -15.68 3.38 8.73
N ILE A 235 -15.62 2.30 9.51
CA ILE A 235 -16.09 0.98 9.10
C ILE A 235 -17.55 1.02 8.63
N LYS A 236 -18.40 1.81 9.29
CA LYS A 236 -19.79 1.99 8.89
C LYS A 236 -19.88 2.56 7.47
N ALA A 237 -19.17 3.65 7.19
CA ALA A 237 -19.21 4.28 5.87
C ALA A 237 -18.67 3.34 4.77
N MET A 238 -17.64 2.54 5.07
CA MET A 238 -17.17 1.50 4.15
C MET A 238 -18.24 0.42 3.92
N GLY A 239 -18.96 0.02 4.98
CA GLY A 239 -20.10 -0.89 4.90
C GLY A 239 -21.23 -0.36 4.02
N ASP A 240 -21.52 0.95 4.07
CA ASP A 240 -22.52 1.59 3.21
C ASP A 240 -22.15 1.45 1.72
N VAL A 241 -20.86 1.50 1.36
CA VAL A 241 -20.38 1.24 -0.02
C VAL A 241 -20.61 -0.22 -0.44
N VAL A 242 -20.36 -1.18 0.46
CA VAL A 242 -20.62 -2.61 0.23
C VAL A 242 -22.11 -2.87 0.05
N GLN A 243 -22.97 -2.28 0.88
CA GLN A 243 -24.43 -2.40 0.74
C GLN A 243 -24.91 -1.84 -0.60
N GLY A 244 -24.38 -0.67 -1.00
CA GLY A 244 -24.64 -0.11 -2.33
C GLY A 244 -24.18 -1.04 -3.47
N ALA A 245 -23.07 -1.76 -3.29
CA ALA A 245 -22.58 -2.75 -4.27
C ALA A 245 -23.51 -3.95 -4.36
N ARG A 246 -24.01 -4.46 -3.23
CA ARG A 246 -25.00 -5.54 -3.15
C ARG A 246 -26.31 -5.14 -3.83
N ALA A 247 -26.83 -3.95 -3.52
CA ALA A 247 -28.06 -3.43 -4.11
C ALA A 247 -27.96 -3.25 -5.64
N ALA A 248 -26.78 -2.89 -6.15
CA ALA A 248 -26.51 -2.79 -7.57
C ALA A 248 -26.27 -4.15 -8.27
N ASN A 249 -26.32 -5.26 -7.52
CA ASN A 249 -26.05 -6.62 -8.01
C ASN A 249 -24.66 -6.75 -8.65
N LEU A 250 -23.62 -6.25 -7.96
CA LEU A 250 -22.24 -6.55 -8.34
C LEU A 250 -21.95 -8.05 -8.18
N PRO A 251 -21.03 -8.61 -8.98
CA PRO A 251 -20.51 -9.97 -8.80
C PRO A 251 -20.09 -10.26 -7.35
N PRO A 252 -20.35 -11.49 -6.83
CA PRO A 252 -19.96 -11.87 -5.47
C PRO A 252 -18.47 -11.71 -5.17
N SER A 253 -17.60 -11.90 -6.16
CA SER A 253 -16.16 -11.68 -6.06
C SER A 253 -15.79 -10.22 -5.78
N GLN A 254 -16.38 -9.28 -6.51
CA GLN A 254 -16.19 -7.85 -6.30
C GLN A 254 -16.71 -7.41 -4.93
N ILE A 255 -17.85 -7.95 -4.51
CA ILE A 255 -18.37 -7.68 -3.17
C ILE A 255 -17.41 -8.24 -2.10
N SER A 256 -16.93 -9.47 -2.26
CA SER A 256 -15.95 -10.08 -1.36
C SER A 256 -14.64 -9.27 -1.31
N GLU A 257 -14.24 -8.62 -2.40
CA GLU A 257 -13.07 -7.75 -2.42
C GLU A 257 -13.28 -6.49 -1.56
N LEU A 258 -14.43 -5.81 -1.72
CA LEU A 258 -14.77 -4.64 -0.91
C LEU A 258 -14.88 -5.00 0.58
N GLU A 259 -15.44 -6.17 0.89
CA GLU A 259 -15.54 -6.68 2.26
C GLU A 259 -14.16 -7.02 2.83
N GLY A 260 -13.29 -7.66 2.07
CA GLY A 260 -11.92 -7.95 2.50
C GLY A 260 -11.17 -6.68 2.93
N LEU A 261 -11.40 -5.54 2.25
CA LEU A 261 -10.78 -4.26 2.64
C LEU A 261 -11.27 -3.77 4.00
N ILE A 262 -12.54 -4.04 4.36
CA ILE A 262 -13.10 -3.76 5.68
C ILE A 262 -12.49 -4.70 6.72
N GLU A 263 -12.37 -5.99 6.40
CA GLU A 263 -11.80 -7.02 7.27
C GLU A 263 -10.35 -6.68 7.68
N ILE A 264 -9.54 -6.14 6.76
CA ILE A 264 -8.19 -5.65 7.09
C ILE A 264 -8.26 -4.60 8.22
N ASP A 265 -9.12 -3.59 8.09
CA ASP A 265 -9.20 -2.52 9.09
C ASP A 265 -9.84 -2.96 10.40
N LEU A 266 -10.75 -3.93 10.38
CA LEU A 266 -11.30 -4.56 11.58
C LEU A 266 -10.22 -5.36 12.31
N GLY A 267 -9.46 -6.19 11.59
CA GLY A 267 -8.33 -6.95 12.12
C GLY A 267 -7.29 -6.05 12.76
N SER A 268 -6.81 -5.03 12.04
CA SER A 268 -5.82 -4.07 12.58
C SER A 268 -6.34 -3.24 13.76
N GLN A 269 -7.65 -2.95 13.85
CA GLN A 269 -8.21 -2.27 15.02
C GLN A 269 -8.28 -3.19 16.24
N ALA A 270 -8.68 -4.44 16.06
CA ALA A 270 -8.70 -5.43 17.12
C ALA A 270 -7.28 -5.74 17.62
N ALA A 271 -6.32 -5.93 16.71
CA ALA A 271 -4.92 -6.18 17.05
C ALA A 271 -4.29 -5.04 17.85
N ARG A 272 -4.52 -3.77 17.45
CA ARG A 272 -4.05 -2.59 18.21
C ARG A 272 -4.66 -2.45 19.61
N ARG A 273 -5.76 -3.13 19.88
CA ARG A 273 -6.41 -3.20 21.20
C ARG A 273 -6.07 -4.49 21.94
N GLU A 274 -5.12 -5.28 21.42
CA GLU A 274 -4.72 -6.59 21.95
C GLU A 274 -5.89 -7.60 22.02
N LEU A 275 -6.95 -7.38 21.23
CA LEU A 275 -8.10 -8.26 21.11
C LEU A 275 -7.82 -9.37 20.08
N HIS A 276 -6.77 -10.15 20.33
CA HIS A 276 -6.23 -11.15 19.41
C HIS A 276 -7.29 -12.15 18.92
N ALA A 277 -8.16 -12.64 19.80
CA ALA A 277 -9.23 -13.58 19.46
C ALA A 277 -10.23 -12.99 18.43
N GLN A 278 -10.44 -11.67 18.46
CA GLN A 278 -11.30 -10.96 17.51
C GLN A 278 -10.53 -10.61 16.22
N ALA A 279 -9.23 -10.33 16.31
CA ALA A 279 -8.40 -9.96 15.17
C ALA A 279 -8.18 -11.12 14.18
N ILE A 280 -7.90 -12.32 14.69
CA ILE A 280 -7.58 -13.52 13.90
C ILE A 280 -8.62 -13.80 12.79
N PRO A 281 -9.95 -13.92 13.06
CA PRO A 281 -10.91 -14.23 12.00
C PRO A 281 -10.99 -13.13 10.94
N HIS A 282 -10.82 -11.86 11.30
CA HIS A 282 -10.80 -10.77 10.34
C HIS A 282 -9.60 -10.85 9.40
N PHE A 283 -8.40 -11.08 9.94
CA PHE A 283 -7.23 -11.29 9.10
C PHE A 283 -7.34 -12.56 8.25
N ALA A 284 -7.93 -13.64 8.76
CA ALA A 284 -8.18 -14.85 7.98
C ALA A 284 -9.09 -14.59 6.78
N ASN A 285 -10.19 -13.85 6.97
CA ASN A 285 -11.10 -13.44 5.91
C ASN A 285 -10.41 -12.56 4.86
N ALA A 286 -9.62 -11.58 5.31
CA ALA A 286 -8.84 -10.71 4.44
C ALA A 286 -7.80 -11.50 3.63
N ALA A 287 -7.06 -12.43 4.26
CA ALA A 287 -6.02 -13.22 3.62
C ALA A 287 -6.57 -14.14 2.50
N ARG A 288 -7.81 -14.62 2.64
CA ARG A 288 -8.49 -15.41 1.59
C ARG A 288 -8.74 -14.57 0.33
N VAL A 289 -8.99 -13.27 0.50
CA VAL A 289 -9.28 -12.33 -0.58
C VAL A 289 -7.99 -11.73 -1.15
N PHE A 290 -7.02 -11.45 -0.28
CA PHE A 290 -5.74 -10.82 -0.60
C PHE A 290 -4.55 -11.69 -0.17
N PRO A 291 -4.31 -12.83 -0.83
CA PRO A 291 -3.18 -13.70 -0.50
C PRO A 291 -1.81 -13.05 -0.76
N ASN A 292 -1.79 -11.98 -1.55
CA ASN A 292 -0.60 -11.20 -1.92
C ASN A 292 -0.53 -9.85 -1.18
N SER A 293 -1.15 -9.76 0.00
CA SER A 293 -0.93 -8.62 0.90
C SER A 293 0.54 -8.53 1.36
N ASP A 294 0.94 -7.32 1.76
CA ASP A 294 2.29 -6.99 2.19
C ASP A 294 2.70 -7.63 3.53
N GLY A 295 3.97 -7.44 3.87
CA GLY A 295 4.56 -7.94 5.11
C GLY A 295 3.90 -7.38 6.36
N ASP A 296 3.45 -6.12 6.38
CA ASP A 296 2.74 -5.54 7.53
C ASP A 296 1.46 -6.31 7.84
N PHE A 297 0.65 -6.60 6.81
CA PHE A 297 -0.54 -7.41 6.96
C PHE A 297 -0.23 -8.81 7.51
N TRP A 298 0.72 -9.53 6.90
CA TRP A 298 1.05 -10.89 7.31
C TRP A 298 1.70 -10.94 8.69
N TYR A 299 2.49 -9.93 9.04
CA TYR A 299 3.06 -9.76 10.37
C TYR A 299 1.97 -9.52 11.41
N GLN A 300 1.06 -8.56 11.22
CA GLN A 300 -0.04 -8.33 12.15
C GLN A 300 -0.93 -9.57 12.32
N TYR A 301 -1.15 -10.32 11.25
CA TYR A 301 -1.90 -11.56 11.32
C TYR A 301 -1.16 -12.62 12.14
N ALA A 302 0.12 -12.89 11.84
CA ALA A 302 0.94 -13.85 12.56
C ALA A 302 1.09 -13.47 14.04
N TYR A 303 1.31 -12.19 14.32
CA TYR A 303 1.45 -11.64 15.68
C TYR A 303 0.16 -11.85 16.48
N SER A 304 -0.99 -11.59 15.85
CA SER A 304 -2.29 -11.80 16.48
C SER A 304 -2.56 -13.27 16.86
N GLN A 305 -1.87 -14.22 16.22
CA GLN A 305 -2.01 -15.64 16.53
C GLN A 305 -1.12 -16.10 17.70
N GLU A 306 -0.05 -15.38 18.03
CA GLU A 306 0.95 -15.81 19.03
C GLU A 306 0.35 -16.20 20.40
N PRO A 307 -0.52 -15.40 21.05
CA PRO A 307 -1.00 -15.72 22.39
C PRO A 307 -2.07 -16.81 22.44
N ILE A 308 -2.64 -17.21 21.30
CA ILE A 308 -3.88 -18.04 21.26
C ILE A 308 -3.68 -19.33 20.45
N ALA A 309 -2.97 -19.26 19.33
CA ALA A 309 -2.94 -20.32 18.35
C ALA A 309 -1.79 -21.30 18.61
N GLY A 310 -2.08 -22.59 18.45
CA GLY A 310 -1.05 -23.63 18.43
C GLY A 310 -0.20 -23.58 17.17
N CYS A 311 0.90 -24.32 17.17
CA CYS A 311 1.81 -24.40 16.02
C CYS A 311 1.14 -24.76 14.68
N PRO A 312 0.24 -25.77 14.60
CA PRO A 312 -0.40 -26.11 13.33
C PRO A 312 -1.13 -24.93 12.68
N GLN A 313 -1.73 -24.05 13.49
CA GLN A 313 -2.47 -22.89 13.00
C GLN A 313 -1.56 -21.71 12.63
N ARG A 314 -0.39 -21.58 13.28
CA ARG A 314 0.55 -20.46 13.08
C ARG A 314 1.46 -20.67 11.87
N ILE A 315 1.90 -21.91 11.63
CA ILE A 315 2.88 -22.24 10.59
C ILE A 315 2.52 -21.67 9.20
N PRO A 316 1.27 -21.78 8.69
CA PRO A 316 0.94 -21.25 7.37
C PRO A 316 1.15 -19.73 7.26
N THR A 317 0.73 -18.98 8.28
CA THR A 317 0.87 -17.52 8.32
C THR A 317 2.34 -17.10 8.41
N LEU A 318 3.09 -17.75 9.30
CA LEU A 318 4.51 -17.46 9.49
C LEU A 318 5.33 -17.79 8.23
N ARG A 319 5.07 -18.95 7.60
CA ARG A 319 5.70 -19.32 6.33
C ARG A 319 5.41 -18.32 5.23
N ARG A 320 4.16 -17.82 5.17
CA ARG A 320 3.81 -16.79 4.20
C ARG A 320 4.63 -15.54 4.41
N LEU A 321 4.69 -15.03 5.64
CA LEU A 321 5.48 -13.84 6.00
C LEU A 321 6.95 -13.97 5.62
N VAL A 322 7.63 -15.05 6.02
CA VAL A 322 9.07 -15.22 5.75
C VAL A 322 9.39 -15.50 4.28
N SER A 323 8.38 -15.84 3.47
CA SER A 323 8.52 -16.08 2.02
C SER A 323 8.34 -14.82 1.17
N LEU A 324 7.94 -13.70 1.76
CA LEU A 324 7.70 -12.47 1.01
C LEU A 324 9.03 -11.89 0.46
N PRO A 325 9.01 -11.29 -0.73
CA PRO A 325 10.19 -10.59 -1.24
C PRO A 325 10.54 -9.41 -0.32
N VAL A 326 11.82 -9.05 -0.27
CA VAL A 326 12.32 -7.97 0.60
C VAL A 326 11.56 -6.65 0.40
N SER A 327 11.15 -6.34 -0.83
CA SER A 327 10.36 -5.14 -1.15
C SER A 327 8.97 -5.11 -0.50
N GLU A 328 8.43 -6.26 -0.09
CA GLU A 328 7.14 -6.36 0.60
C GLU A 328 7.30 -6.37 2.13
N LEU A 329 8.54 -6.45 2.65
CA LEU A 329 8.83 -6.51 4.08
C LEU A 329 9.14 -5.14 4.70
N GLU A 330 9.11 -4.06 3.92
CA GLU A 330 9.56 -2.72 4.33
C GLU A 330 8.80 -2.14 5.54
N ASN A 331 7.56 -2.59 5.76
CA ASN A 331 6.71 -2.16 6.88
C ASN A 331 6.66 -3.17 8.04
N VAL A 332 7.44 -4.26 7.95
CA VAL A 332 7.61 -5.21 9.06
C VAL A 332 8.63 -4.60 10.05
N PRO A 333 8.42 -4.68 11.36
CA PRO A 333 9.42 -4.25 12.34
C PRO A 333 10.78 -4.90 12.06
N ASP A 334 11.89 -4.19 12.34
CA ASP A 334 13.26 -4.66 12.06
C ASP A 334 13.55 -6.06 12.64
N ASP A 335 12.98 -6.36 13.81
CA ASP A 335 13.08 -7.65 14.50
C ASP A 335 11.98 -8.65 14.09
N GLY A 336 10.97 -8.20 13.34
CA GLY A 336 9.76 -8.95 13.01
C GLY A 336 10.03 -10.19 12.14
N LEU A 337 10.96 -10.10 11.18
CA LEU A 337 11.35 -11.27 10.38
C LEU A 337 12.12 -12.30 11.22
N GLY A 338 13.00 -11.83 12.09
CA GLY A 338 13.73 -12.69 13.02
C GLY A 338 12.83 -13.38 14.05
N TRP A 339 11.83 -12.65 14.56
CA TRP A 339 10.76 -13.20 15.38
C TRP A 339 9.97 -14.27 14.60
N ALA A 340 9.61 -14.03 13.35
CA ALA A 340 8.83 -14.99 12.56
C ALA A 340 9.60 -16.31 12.34
N HIS A 341 10.88 -16.23 11.97
CA HIS A 341 11.76 -17.40 11.86
C HIS A 341 11.93 -18.12 13.21
N ALA A 342 12.11 -17.38 14.31
CA ALA A 342 12.23 -17.97 15.64
C ALA A 342 10.98 -18.76 16.05
N GLN A 343 9.80 -18.25 15.70
CA GLN A 343 8.52 -18.91 15.97
C GLN A 343 8.32 -20.16 15.10
N LEU A 344 8.74 -20.11 13.82
CA LEU A 344 8.76 -21.31 12.96
C LEU A 344 9.72 -22.37 13.50
N ALA A 345 10.92 -21.98 13.92
CA ALA A 345 11.88 -22.87 14.55
C ALA A 345 11.26 -23.54 15.78
N TRP A 346 10.71 -22.76 16.71
CA TRP A 346 10.04 -23.30 17.90
C TRP A 346 8.95 -24.32 17.54
N CYS A 347 8.13 -24.02 16.53
CA CYS A 347 7.08 -24.93 16.07
C CYS A 347 7.60 -26.20 15.40
N HIS A 348 8.66 -26.11 14.60
CA HIS A 348 9.32 -27.28 14.02
C HIS A 348 9.98 -28.15 15.08
N GLY A 349 10.60 -27.55 16.10
CA GLY A 349 11.17 -28.26 17.24
C GLY A 349 10.12 -29.06 18.01
N LYS A 350 8.98 -28.44 18.31
CA LYS A 350 7.83 -29.11 18.96
C LYS A 350 7.26 -30.26 18.12
N ALA A 351 7.34 -30.16 16.80
CA ALA A 351 6.90 -31.20 15.88
C ALA A 351 8.00 -32.25 15.58
N HIS A 352 9.17 -32.17 16.23
CA HIS A 352 10.34 -33.01 15.96
C HIS A 352 10.80 -32.99 14.49
N GLN A 353 10.57 -31.88 13.80
CA GLN A 353 10.97 -31.66 12.41
C GLN A 353 12.37 -31.04 12.38
N LYS A 354 13.39 -31.90 12.55
CA LYS A 354 14.79 -31.51 12.72
C LYS A 354 15.28 -30.49 11.67
N ASP A 355 15.09 -30.78 10.38
CA ASP A 355 15.62 -29.93 9.31
C ASP A 355 14.98 -28.55 9.32
N GLY A 356 13.64 -28.49 9.42
CA GLY A 356 12.91 -27.23 9.54
C GLY A 356 13.30 -26.45 10.80
N TYR A 357 13.51 -27.12 11.92
CA TYR A 357 13.96 -26.48 13.16
C TYR A 357 15.32 -25.81 12.97
N LEU A 358 16.33 -26.54 12.49
CA LEU A 358 17.68 -25.99 12.34
C LEU A 358 17.75 -24.88 11.28
N THR A 359 17.04 -25.03 10.15
CA THR A 359 17.02 -24.01 9.10
C THR A 359 16.44 -22.70 9.61
N GLU A 360 15.25 -22.75 10.21
CA GLU A 360 14.57 -21.55 10.70
C GLU A 360 15.29 -20.94 11.90
N LEU A 361 15.87 -21.77 12.78
CA LEU A 361 16.65 -21.32 13.93
C LEU A 361 17.90 -20.55 13.49
N LYS A 362 18.61 -21.06 12.49
CA LYS A 362 19.79 -20.39 11.93
C LYS A 362 19.42 -19.04 11.31
N LEU A 363 18.36 -18.99 10.50
CA LEU A 363 17.88 -17.75 9.88
C LEU A 363 17.49 -16.72 10.95
N ALA A 364 16.76 -17.14 12.00
CA ALA A 364 16.45 -16.27 13.13
C ALA A 364 17.72 -15.75 13.83
N ALA A 365 18.73 -16.60 14.06
CA ALA A 365 19.99 -16.19 14.68
C ALA A 365 20.75 -15.14 13.83
N GLU A 366 20.77 -15.34 12.50
CA GLU A 366 21.40 -14.43 11.54
C GLU A 366 20.71 -13.07 11.46
N THR A 367 19.38 -13.02 11.63
CA THR A 367 18.63 -11.75 11.72
C THR A 367 18.82 -11.00 13.04
N GLY A 368 19.59 -11.53 13.98
CA GLY A 368 19.89 -10.85 15.24
C GLY A 368 19.07 -11.32 16.44
N ASN A 369 18.12 -12.26 16.27
CA ASN A 369 17.24 -12.67 17.36
C ASN A 369 18.03 -13.34 18.51
N ALA A 370 18.03 -12.73 19.70
CA ALA A 370 18.88 -13.16 20.83
C ALA A 370 18.59 -14.61 21.29
N TRP A 371 17.31 -14.99 21.38
CA TRP A 371 16.90 -16.35 21.73
C TRP A 371 17.41 -17.37 20.71
N ALA A 372 17.29 -17.06 19.42
CA ALA A 372 17.77 -17.94 18.35
C ALA A 372 19.29 -18.04 18.31
N GLN A 373 20.01 -16.93 18.57
CA GLN A 373 21.47 -16.94 18.66
C GLN A 373 21.97 -17.81 19.81
N TRP A 374 21.34 -17.71 20.98
CA TRP A 374 21.61 -18.60 22.11
C TRP A 374 21.35 -20.07 21.71
N THR A 375 20.14 -20.35 21.24
CA THR A 375 19.68 -21.72 20.96
C THR A 375 20.49 -22.37 19.83
N TYR A 376 20.84 -21.63 18.77
CA TYR A 376 21.70 -22.14 17.71
C TYR A 376 23.14 -22.38 18.20
N GLY A 377 23.63 -21.55 19.12
CA GLY A 377 24.90 -21.78 19.81
C GLY A 377 24.92 -23.07 20.61
N GLU A 378 23.84 -23.39 21.33
CA GLU A 378 23.70 -24.65 22.08
C GLU A 378 23.74 -25.87 21.15
N GLU A 379 23.05 -25.81 20.00
CA GLU A 379 23.06 -26.88 19.02
C GLU A 379 24.47 -27.15 18.47
N LEU A 380 25.27 -26.10 18.24
CA LEU A 380 26.68 -26.21 17.84
C LEU A 380 27.59 -26.67 18.98
N PHE A 381 27.32 -26.29 20.22
CA PHE A 381 28.17 -26.61 21.36
C PHE A 381 28.06 -28.10 21.75
N HIS A 382 26.84 -28.62 21.78
CA HIS A 382 26.54 -30.00 22.16
C HIS A 382 26.51 -30.96 20.98
N GLY A 383 26.18 -30.46 19.79
CA GLY A 383 26.08 -31.26 18.58
C GLY A 383 24.92 -32.26 18.59
N ALA A 384 23.79 -31.91 19.23
CA ALA A 384 22.64 -32.78 19.35
C ALA A 384 21.99 -33.04 17.98
N LEU A 385 21.86 -31.99 17.17
CA LEU A 385 21.23 -32.06 15.85
C LEU A 385 22.20 -31.74 14.70
N MET A 386 23.43 -31.32 14.99
CA MET A 386 24.43 -30.94 14.00
C MET A 386 25.87 -31.24 14.48
N PRO A 387 26.90 -31.18 13.63
CA PRO A 387 28.28 -31.36 14.07
C PRO A 387 28.69 -30.32 15.12
N VAL A 388 29.47 -30.75 16.11
CA VAL A 388 29.98 -29.87 17.17
C VAL A 388 30.94 -28.83 16.59
N ASP A 389 30.72 -27.56 16.91
CA ASP A 389 31.62 -26.44 16.64
C ASP A 389 31.57 -25.44 17.81
N LYS A 390 32.42 -25.66 18.80
CA LYS A 390 32.44 -24.86 20.04
C LYS A 390 32.94 -23.43 19.82
N GLU A 391 33.79 -23.21 18.81
CA GLU A 391 34.27 -21.86 18.47
C GLU A 391 33.13 -21.05 17.84
N ALA A 392 32.39 -21.63 16.89
CA ALA A 392 31.20 -21.00 16.34
C ALA A 392 30.13 -20.76 17.42
N ALA A 393 29.91 -21.73 18.30
CA ALA A 393 28.98 -21.60 19.43
C ALA A 393 29.30 -20.39 20.32
N LYS A 394 30.58 -20.22 20.70
CA LYS A 394 31.03 -19.06 21.49
C LYS A 394 30.77 -17.74 20.76
N GLY A 395 30.94 -17.71 19.44
CA GLY A 395 30.60 -16.57 18.60
C GLY A 395 29.12 -16.19 18.70
N TRP A 396 28.22 -17.17 18.63
CA TRP A 396 26.78 -16.96 18.78
C TRP A 396 26.37 -16.56 20.19
N PHE A 397 26.93 -17.20 21.22
CA PHE A 397 26.73 -16.81 22.61
C PHE A 397 27.16 -15.36 22.86
N THR A 398 28.28 -14.93 22.29
CA THR A 398 28.75 -13.54 22.42
C THR A 398 27.74 -12.54 21.85
N LYS A 399 27.15 -12.85 20.68
CA LYS A 399 26.12 -11.99 20.07
C LYS A 399 24.83 -11.95 20.91
N SER A 400 24.41 -13.08 21.44
CA SER A 400 23.20 -13.18 22.28
C SER A 400 23.39 -12.48 23.63
N ALA A 401 24.55 -12.68 24.28
CA ALA A 401 24.91 -12.03 25.54
C ALA A 401 25.04 -10.50 25.41
N ALA A 402 25.53 -10.00 24.27
CA ALA A 402 25.58 -8.57 23.98
C ALA A 402 24.19 -7.91 23.94
N GLN A 403 23.14 -8.71 23.73
CA GLN A 403 21.73 -8.28 23.77
C GLN A 403 21.07 -8.52 25.13
N GLY A 404 21.82 -9.01 26.12
CA GLY A 404 21.35 -9.24 27.49
C GLY A 404 20.75 -10.62 27.76
N ASP A 405 20.92 -11.60 26.85
CA ASP A 405 20.46 -12.97 27.12
C ASP A 405 21.23 -13.59 28.29
N GLU A 406 20.53 -13.85 29.39
CA GLU A 406 21.14 -14.35 30.63
C GLU A 406 21.77 -15.74 30.48
N ASN A 407 21.21 -16.60 29.62
CA ASN A 407 21.75 -17.94 29.42
C ASN A 407 23.09 -17.86 28.68
N ALA A 408 23.16 -17.00 27.65
CA ALA A 408 24.39 -16.75 26.93
C ALA A 408 25.47 -16.10 27.80
N ILE A 409 25.11 -15.15 28.68
CA ILE A 409 26.03 -14.53 29.63
C ILE A 409 26.62 -15.58 30.58
N LYS A 410 25.78 -16.45 31.17
CA LYS A 410 26.21 -17.52 32.08
C LYS A 410 27.11 -18.55 31.37
N ALA A 411 26.75 -18.94 30.15
CA ALA A 411 27.56 -19.88 29.36
C ALA A 411 28.96 -19.34 29.06
N LEU A 412 29.08 -18.04 28.72
CA LEU A 412 30.39 -17.40 28.49
C LEU A 412 31.23 -17.22 29.76
N ALA A 413 30.58 -17.05 30.91
CA ALA A 413 31.24 -17.01 32.21
C ALA A 413 31.73 -18.40 32.69
N GLY A 414 31.44 -19.47 31.95
CA GLY A 414 31.74 -20.83 32.36
C GLY A 414 30.75 -21.39 33.40
N GLU A 415 29.69 -20.66 33.71
CA GLU A 415 28.59 -21.06 34.61
C GLU A 415 27.52 -21.84 33.86
N HIS A 416 27.95 -22.85 33.10
CA HIS A 416 27.06 -23.65 32.26
C HIS A 416 26.30 -24.66 33.14
N ASN A 417 25.27 -24.18 33.84
CA ASN A 417 24.37 -25.06 34.58
C ASN A 417 23.33 -25.63 33.63
N HIS A 418 23.36 -26.96 33.46
CA HIS A 418 22.30 -27.71 32.81
C HIS A 418 20.94 -27.33 33.41
N SER A 419 20.11 -26.64 32.63
CA SER A 419 18.66 -26.65 32.85
C SER A 419 18.02 -27.42 31.70
N SER A 420 18.08 -28.74 31.82
CA SER A 420 17.12 -29.60 31.15
C SER A 420 15.72 -29.20 31.62
N GLN A 421 14.90 -28.61 30.73
CA GLN A 421 13.59 -29.11 30.33
C GLN A 421 12.81 -28.07 29.51
N SER A 422 12.81 -28.24 28.19
CA SER A 422 11.53 -28.22 27.48
C SER A 422 10.88 -29.60 27.68
N LYS A 423 9.72 -29.60 28.31
CA LYS A 423 8.71 -30.64 28.15
C LYS A 423 7.58 -30.06 27.32
#